data_AF-A0A348NP53-F1
#
_entry.id   AF-A0A348NP53-F1
#
_cell.length_a   1.000
_cell.length_b   1.000
_cell.length_c   1.000
_cell.angle_alpha   90.00
_cell.angle_beta   90.00
_cell.angle_gamma   90.00
#
_symmetry.space_group_name_H-M   'P 1'
#
loop_
_entity.id
_entity.type
_entity.pdbx_description
1 polymer ?
#
loop_
_entity_poly.entity_id
_entity_poly.type
_entity_poly.pdbx_seq_one_letter_code
_entity_poly.pdbx_strand_id
1 'polypeptide(L)'
;VKLVYFGTHANAVSQVANIVCPSLMVYEKDGSFVNQSFRLQKFKAAVPGPRGIQSDITVLEEIVANLGDEKPSALTIDVAWQRIAEQIGAFAGLTWRGISDEGVALDPTPFIDLPFVETKNLKFDPVAFKEAQTATTQA
;
A
#
# COMPACT_ATOMS: atom_id res chain seq x y z
N VAL A 1 -6.72 20.46 17.21
CA VAL A 1 -6.52 19.12 16.61
C VAL A 1 -5.27 18.51 17.23
N LYS A 2 -5.29 17.23 17.59
CA LYS A 2 -4.07 16.50 18.00
C LYS A 2 -3.49 15.80 16.77
N LEU A 3 -2.18 15.89 16.58
CA LEU A 3 -1.48 15.36 15.40
C LEU A 3 -0.62 14.16 15.78
N VAL A 4 -0.86 13.03 15.12
CA VAL A 4 0.00 11.85 15.16
C VAL A 4 0.69 11.73 13.82
N TYR A 5 2.02 11.67 13.82
CA TYR A 5 2.83 11.57 12.62
C TYR A 5 3.48 10.18 12.53
N PHE A 6 3.31 9.50 11.40
CA PHE A 6 4.07 8.32 11.03
C PHE A 6 5.06 8.68 9.93
N GLY A 7 6.31 8.27 10.07
CA GLY A 7 7.27 8.47 9.00
C GLY A 7 8.69 8.06 9.33
N THR A 8 9.49 8.06 8.27
CA THR A 8 10.87 7.52 8.30
C THR A 8 11.90 8.59 8.65
N HIS A 9 11.56 9.88 8.52
CA HIS A 9 12.47 11.01 8.72
C HIS A 9 11.75 12.15 9.44
N ALA A 10 12.51 12.93 10.20
CA ALA A 10 12.01 14.19 10.74
C ALA A 10 11.74 15.18 9.60
N ASN A 11 10.61 15.89 9.68
CA ASN A 11 10.22 16.94 8.73
C ASN A 11 9.40 18.03 9.45
N ALA A 12 8.95 19.05 8.72
CA ALA A 12 8.19 20.15 9.31
C ALA A 12 6.91 19.69 10.04
N VAL A 13 6.26 18.62 9.57
CA VAL A 13 5.06 18.05 10.19
C VAL A 13 5.42 17.31 11.49
N SER A 14 6.51 16.54 11.49
CA SER A 14 6.93 15.79 12.69
C SER A 14 7.34 16.72 13.83
N GLN A 15 7.84 17.93 13.54
CA GLN A 15 8.23 18.92 14.56
C GLN A 15 7.03 19.51 15.32
N VAL A 16 5.85 19.53 14.70
CA VAL A 16 4.63 20.06 15.31
C VAL A 16 3.66 18.95 15.75
N ALA A 17 4.04 17.69 15.57
CA ALA A 17 3.23 16.53 15.95
C ALA A 17 3.22 16.34 17.48
N ASN A 18 2.07 15.92 18.01
CA ASN A 18 1.95 15.55 19.41
C ASN A 18 2.56 14.18 19.69
N ILE A 19 2.54 13.29 18.71
CA ILE A 19 3.12 11.94 18.76
C ILE A 19 3.84 11.69 17.43
N VAL A 20 5.06 11.16 17.51
CA VAL A 20 5.86 10.73 16.36
C VAL A 20 6.09 9.22 16.47
N CYS A 21 5.55 8.48 15.50
CA CYS A 21 5.71 7.05 15.33
C CYS A 21 6.73 6.81 14.20
N PRO A 22 7.96 6.36 14.51
CA PRO A 22 8.95 6.05 13.49
C PRO A 22 8.50 4.86 12.63
N SER A 23 8.67 4.98 11.32
CA SER A 23 8.28 3.99 10.32
C SER A 23 9.49 3.34 9.64
N LEU A 24 9.29 2.13 9.12
CA LEU A 24 10.27 1.45 8.26
C LEU A 24 10.17 1.94 6.79
N MET A 25 11.32 2.05 6.13
CA MET A 25 11.43 2.29 4.68
C MET A 25 10.99 1.09 3.86
N VAL A 26 10.72 1.32 2.57
CA VAL A 26 10.37 0.26 1.58
C VAL A 26 11.42 -0.85 1.51
N TYR A 27 12.70 -0.54 1.71
CA TYR A 27 13.78 -1.53 1.69
C TYR A 27 13.90 -2.34 2.99
N GLU A 28 13.19 -1.93 4.05
CA GLU A 28 13.28 -2.50 5.40
C GLU A 28 12.07 -3.36 5.76
N LYS A 29 11.07 -3.44 4.87
CA LYS A 29 9.83 -4.19 5.08
C LYS A 29 9.36 -4.88 3.80
N ASP A 30 8.46 -5.84 3.97
CA ASP A 30 7.73 -6.44 2.87
C ASP A 30 6.50 -5.59 2.53
N GLY A 31 6.11 -5.57 1.26
CA GLY A 31 4.89 -4.89 0.86
C GLY A 31 4.63 -4.92 -0.64
N SER A 32 3.56 -4.25 -1.04
CA SER A 32 3.14 -4.20 -2.43
C SER A 32 2.72 -2.80 -2.84
N PHE A 33 2.91 -2.48 -4.12
CA PHE A 33 2.36 -1.28 -4.75
C PHE A 33 1.45 -1.65 -5.91
N VAL A 34 0.41 -0.84 -6.10
CA VAL A 34 -0.32 -0.77 -7.38
C VAL A 34 0.24 0.44 -8.12
N ASN A 35 0.75 0.22 -9.33
CA ASN A 35 1.33 1.30 -10.13
C ASN A 35 0.28 1.99 -11.04
N GLN A 36 0.73 2.99 -11.80
CA GLN A 36 -0.11 3.82 -12.68
C GLN A 36 -0.85 3.02 -13.78
N SER A 37 -0.33 1.86 -14.16
CA SER A 37 -0.95 0.96 -15.14
C SER A 37 -1.80 -0.13 -14.47
N PHE A 38 -2.22 0.10 -13.22
CA PHE A 38 -3.03 -0.83 -12.41
C PHE A 38 -2.40 -2.22 -12.29
N ARG A 39 -1.07 -2.27 -12.18
CA ARG A 39 -0.35 -3.52 -11.92
C ARG A 39 0.05 -3.59 -10.45
N LEU A 40 -0.41 -4.66 -9.78
CA LEU A 40 -0.01 -5.02 -8.44
C LEU A 40 1.35 -5.71 -8.46
N GLN A 41 2.31 -5.18 -7.70
CA GLN A 41 3.68 -5.70 -7.63
C GLN A 41 4.11 -5.82 -6.18
N LYS A 42 4.76 -6.93 -5.82
CA LYS A 42 5.31 -7.16 -4.48
C LYS A 42 6.80 -6.81 -4.42
N PHE A 43 7.27 -6.45 -3.23
CA PHE A 43 8.68 -6.31 -2.90
C PHE A 43 8.96 -6.91 -1.52
N LYS A 44 10.21 -7.32 -1.29
CA LYS A 44 10.65 -7.84 0.01
C LYS A 44 11.65 -6.89 0.65
N ALA A 45 11.78 -6.99 1.97
CA ALA A 45 12.83 -6.34 2.72
C ALA A 45 14.21 -6.77 2.15
N ALA A 46 15.02 -5.78 1.80
CA ALA A 46 16.37 -5.96 1.28
C ALA A 46 17.44 -5.75 2.38
N VAL A 47 17.11 -4.95 3.40
CA VAL A 47 17.99 -4.64 4.54
C VAL A 47 17.20 -4.74 5.84
N PRO A 48 17.85 -5.01 6.99
CA PRO A 48 17.17 -4.95 8.28
C PRO A 48 16.80 -3.51 8.62
N GLY A 49 15.63 -3.31 9.23
CA GLY A 49 15.23 -2.02 9.78
C GLY A 49 16.04 -1.60 11.01
N PRO A 50 15.97 -0.32 11.41
CA PRO A 50 16.63 0.15 12.61
C PRO A 50 16.11 -0.58 13.86
N ARG A 51 17.02 -0.81 14.82
CA ARG A 51 16.69 -1.57 16.04
C ARG A 51 15.54 -0.92 16.80
N GLY A 52 14.52 -1.73 17.12
CA GLY A 52 13.37 -1.31 17.93
C GLY A 52 12.26 -0.63 17.14
N ILE A 53 12.41 -0.47 15.82
CA ILE A 53 11.35 0.06 14.95
C ILE A 53 10.52 -1.09 14.39
N GLN A 54 9.20 -0.95 14.49
CA GLN A 54 8.23 -1.91 13.98
C GLN A 54 7.62 -1.43 12.66
N SER A 55 7.00 -2.34 11.91
CA SER A 55 6.26 -1.96 10.70
C SER A 55 5.00 -1.14 11.04
N ASP A 56 4.60 -0.26 10.13
CA ASP A 56 3.43 0.62 10.34
C ASP A 56 2.16 -0.17 10.65
N ILE A 57 1.96 -1.30 9.95
CA ILE A 57 0.79 -2.16 10.14
C ILE A 57 0.77 -2.77 11.55
N THR A 58 1.93 -3.13 12.10
CA THR A 58 2.03 -3.69 13.45
C THR A 58 1.72 -2.64 14.50
N VAL A 59 2.26 -1.42 14.35
CA VAL A 59 1.98 -0.31 15.27
C VAL A 59 0.50 0.08 15.21
N LEU A 60 -0.10 0.11 14.02
CA LEU A 60 -1.53 0.42 13.86
C LEU A 60 -2.42 -0.67 14.47
N GLU A 61 -2.06 -1.95 14.33
CA GLU A 61 -2.76 -3.06 14.99
C GLU A 61 -2.69 -2.94 16.51
N GLU A 62 -1.52 -2.62 17.07
CA GLU A 62 -1.37 -2.35 18.50
C GLU A 62 -2.29 -1.21 18.96
N ILE A 63 -2.33 -0.09 18.20
CA ILE A 63 -3.19 1.05 18.53
C ILE A 63 -4.67 0.66 18.49
N VAL A 64 -5.13 0.01 17.41
CA VAL A 64 -6.53 -0.37 17.24
C VAL A 64 -6.98 -1.35 18.32
N ALA A 65 -6.16 -2.36 18.62
CA ALA A 65 -6.47 -3.33 19.66
C ALA A 65 -6.58 -2.66 21.05
N ASN A 66 -5.65 -1.77 21.40
CA ASN A 66 -5.72 -1.05 22.67
C ASN A 66 -6.93 -0.11 22.75
N LEU A 67 -7.36 0.51 21.64
CA LEU A 67 -8.57 1.33 21.61
C LEU A 67 -9.85 0.51 21.76
N GLY A 68 -9.82 -0.78 21.39
CA GLY A 68 -10.94 -1.71 21.52
C GLY A 68 -10.92 -2.54 22.80
N ASP A 69 -9.96 -2.33 23.71
CA ASP A 69 -9.68 -3.22 24.85
C ASP A 69 -9.44 -4.70 24.43
N GLU A 70 -8.86 -4.88 23.25
CA GLU A 70 -8.53 -6.18 22.66
C GLU A 70 -7.02 -6.46 22.74
N LYS A 71 -6.66 -7.73 22.50
CA LYS A 71 -5.26 -8.13 22.40
C LYS A 71 -4.81 -8.01 20.94
N PRO A 72 -3.70 -7.31 20.64
CA PRO A 72 -3.25 -7.16 19.26
C PRO A 72 -2.93 -8.51 18.64
N SER A 73 -3.37 -8.69 17.39
CA SER A 73 -2.99 -9.87 16.62
C SER A 73 -1.56 -9.74 16.10
N ALA A 74 -0.87 -10.87 15.92
CA ALA A 74 0.44 -10.88 15.28
C ALA A 74 0.27 -10.61 13.77
N LEU A 75 0.20 -9.34 13.40
CA LEU A 75 -0.07 -8.94 12.02
C LEU A 75 1.17 -9.12 11.14
N THR A 76 1.18 -10.22 10.38
CA THR A 76 2.14 -10.46 9.31
C THR A 76 1.64 -9.89 7.99
N ILE A 77 2.53 -9.74 7.00
CA ILE A 77 2.13 -9.28 5.65
C ILE A 77 1.10 -10.22 4.99
N ASP A 78 1.19 -11.54 5.24
CA ASP A 78 0.22 -12.50 4.75
C ASP A 78 -1.17 -12.30 5.36
N VAL A 79 -1.24 -12.09 6.68
CA VAL A 79 -2.50 -11.82 7.38
C VAL A 79 -3.10 -10.50 6.93
N ALA A 80 -2.28 -9.45 6.77
CA ALA A 80 -2.72 -8.17 6.25
C ALA A 80 -3.31 -8.32 4.83
N TRP A 81 -2.63 -9.06 3.96
CA TRP A 81 -3.12 -9.33 2.60
C TRP A 81 -4.41 -10.15 2.57
N GLN A 82 -4.54 -11.13 3.45
CA GLN A 82 -5.79 -11.89 3.59
C GLN A 82 -6.97 -10.96 3.92
N ARG A 83 -6.82 -10.09 4.94
CA ARG A 83 -7.85 -9.11 5.31
C ARG A 83 -8.19 -8.16 4.15
N ILE A 84 -7.18 -7.70 3.41
CA ILE A 84 -7.38 -6.84 2.23
C ILE A 84 -8.19 -7.58 1.15
N ALA A 85 -7.82 -8.81 0.81
CA ALA A 85 -8.50 -9.59 -0.24
C ALA A 85 -9.94 -9.98 0.14
N GLU A 86 -10.24 -10.14 1.43
CA GLU A 86 -11.59 -10.38 1.94
C GLU A 86 -12.50 -9.15 1.86
N GLN A 87 -11.94 -7.93 1.98
CA GLN A 87 -12.71 -6.70 2.04
C GLN A 87 -12.78 -5.95 0.70
N ILE A 88 -11.76 -6.06 -0.14
CA ILE A 88 -11.60 -5.27 -1.35
C ILE A 88 -11.77 -6.17 -2.57
N GLY A 89 -12.90 -6.03 -3.25
CA GLY A 89 -13.26 -6.88 -4.40
C GLY A 89 -12.22 -6.90 -5.53
N ALA A 90 -11.51 -5.80 -5.76
CA ALA A 90 -10.43 -5.73 -6.75
C ALA A 90 -9.23 -6.66 -6.44
N PHE A 91 -9.13 -7.14 -5.19
CA PHE A 91 -8.08 -8.03 -4.73
C PHE A 91 -8.60 -9.43 -4.36
N ALA A 92 -9.87 -9.73 -4.65
CA ALA A 92 -10.49 -10.99 -4.27
C ALA A 92 -9.73 -12.19 -4.85
N GLY A 93 -9.45 -13.18 -3.99
CA GLY A 93 -8.71 -14.39 -4.35
C GLY A 93 -7.20 -14.21 -4.52
N LEU A 94 -6.67 -12.99 -4.43
CA LEU A 94 -5.23 -12.75 -4.42
C LEU A 94 -4.65 -12.99 -3.02
N THR A 95 -3.42 -13.48 -2.98
CA THR A 95 -2.64 -13.65 -1.75
C THR A 95 -1.28 -13.02 -1.93
N TRP A 96 -0.66 -12.57 -0.83
CA TRP A 96 0.69 -12.04 -0.83
C TRP A 96 1.69 -12.94 -1.57
N ARG A 97 1.67 -14.24 -1.25
CA ARG A 97 2.55 -15.24 -1.88
C ARG A 97 2.24 -15.47 -3.35
N GLY A 98 0.98 -15.32 -3.76
CA GLY A 98 0.51 -15.51 -5.14
C GLY A 98 0.82 -14.38 -6.11
N ILE A 99 1.18 -13.18 -5.62
CA ILE A 99 1.67 -12.10 -6.50
C ILE A 99 3.02 -12.54 -7.07
N SER A 100 3.15 -12.74 -8.38
CA SER A 100 4.43 -13.13 -8.99
C SER A 100 5.40 -11.94 -9.11
N ASP A 101 6.64 -12.20 -9.54
CA ASP A 101 7.64 -11.14 -9.74
C ASP A 101 7.29 -10.23 -10.93
N GLU A 102 6.52 -10.73 -11.89
CA GLU A 102 5.92 -9.97 -13.00
C GLU A 102 4.70 -9.14 -12.57
N GLY A 103 4.21 -9.36 -11.35
CA GLY A 103 3.01 -8.75 -10.80
C GLY A 103 1.71 -9.24 -11.44
N VAL A 104 0.60 -8.72 -10.94
CA VAL A 104 -0.76 -9.06 -11.37
C VAL A 104 -1.41 -7.83 -11.99
N ALA A 105 -2.00 -7.98 -13.18
CA ALA A 105 -2.81 -6.92 -13.77
C ALA A 105 -4.16 -6.85 -13.03
N LEU A 106 -4.54 -5.67 -12.58
CA LEU A 106 -5.84 -5.40 -11.96
C LEU A 106 -6.75 -4.74 -12.99
N ASP A 107 -8.06 -4.84 -12.78
CA ASP A 107 -9.05 -4.12 -13.58
C ASP A 107 -9.02 -2.61 -13.25
N PRO A 108 -8.62 -1.75 -14.21
CA PRO A 108 -8.59 -0.30 -14.00
C PRO A 108 -9.95 0.37 -14.19
N THR A 109 -10.94 -0.33 -14.76
CA THR A 109 -12.22 0.24 -15.23
C THR A 109 -12.93 1.08 -14.18
N PRO A 110 -13.02 0.66 -12.89
CA PRO A 110 -13.71 1.45 -11.87
C PRO A 110 -13.05 2.81 -11.57
N PHE A 111 -11.80 3.01 -11.99
CA PHE A 111 -10.97 4.15 -11.62
C PHE A 111 -10.53 5.00 -12.83
N ILE A 112 -10.78 4.55 -14.06
CA ILE A 112 -10.19 5.14 -15.28
C ILE A 112 -10.60 6.60 -15.53
N ASP A 113 -11.73 7.01 -14.97
CA ASP A 113 -12.25 8.38 -15.07
C ASP A 113 -11.88 9.27 -13.89
N LEU A 114 -11.15 8.76 -12.90
CA LEU A 114 -10.67 9.58 -11.78
C LEU A 114 -9.62 10.59 -12.25
N PRO A 115 -9.61 11.80 -11.66
CA PRO A 115 -8.70 12.88 -12.05
C PRO A 115 -7.29 12.67 -11.45
N PHE A 116 -6.60 11.63 -11.91
CA PHE A 116 -5.20 11.37 -11.59
C PHE A 116 -4.31 12.56 -12.02
N VAL A 117 -3.34 12.92 -11.18
CA VAL A 117 -2.43 14.07 -11.42
C VAL A 117 -1.27 13.72 -12.34
N GLU A 118 -1.10 12.43 -12.60
CA GLU A 118 -0.07 11.83 -13.42
C GLU A 118 -0.15 12.28 -14.88
N THR A 119 0.94 12.86 -15.38
CA THR A 119 1.09 13.20 -16.80
C THR A 119 1.87 12.12 -17.54
N LYS A 120 1.84 12.20 -18.88
CA LYS A 120 2.68 11.37 -19.75
C LYS A 120 4.14 11.39 -19.28
N ASN A 121 4.73 10.20 -19.16
CA ASN A 121 6.12 10.00 -18.80
C ASN A 121 6.74 8.89 -19.67
N LEU A 122 7.99 8.53 -19.40
CA LEU A 122 8.72 7.53 -20.20
C LEU A 122 8.03 6.15 -20.25
N LYS A 123 7.32 5.77 -19.18
CA LYS A 123 6.76 4.42 -19.00
C LYS A 123 5.22 4.38 -19.06
N PHE A 124 4.56 5.54 -19.06
CA PHE A 124 3.11 5.62 -18.97
C PHE A 124 2.56 6.83 -19.74
N ASP A 125 1.54 6.59 -20.55
CA ASP A 125 0.75 7.61 -21.23
C ASP A 125 -0.72 7.45 -20.78
N PRO A 126 -1.25 8.37 -19.95
CA PRO A 126 -2.59 8.23 -19.38
C PRO A 126 -3.71 8.25 -20.42
N VAL A 127 -3.51 9.00 -21.52
CA VAL A 127 -4.50 9.10 -22.60
C VAL A 127 -4.56 7.78 -23.35
N ALA A 128 -3.40 7.28 -23.81
CA ALA A 128 -3.33 6.01 -24.53
C ALA A 128 -3.79 4.83 -23.66
N PHE A 129 -3.49 4.86 -22.35
CA PHE A 129 -3.96 3.85 -21.41
C PHE A 129 -5.50 3.82 -21.35
N LYS A 130 -6.13 4.98 -21.19
CA LYS A 130 -7.60 5.10 -21.15
C LYS A 130 -8.28 4.67 -22.45
N GLU A 131 -7.71 5.05 -23.59
CA GLU A 131 -8.19 4.62 -24.91
C GLU A 131 -8.13 3.10 -25.06
N ALA A 132 -7.03 2.46 -24.64
CA ALA A 132 -6.87 1.01 -24.70
C ALA A 132 -7.88 0.26 -23.82
N GLN A 133 -8.20 0.76 -22.63
CA GLN A 133 -9.22 0.16 -21.77
C GLN A 133 -10.62 0.28 -22.39
N THR A 134 -10.94 1.45 -22.95
CA THR A 134 -12.25 1.70 -23.57
C THR A 134 -12.50 0.81 -24.78
N ALA A 135 -11.47 0.58 -25.61
CA ALA A 135 -11.54 -0.33 -26.75
C ALA A 135 -11.75 -1.80 -26.33
N THR A 136 -11.18 -2.21 -25.20
CA THR A 136 -11.32 -3.57 -24.66
C THR A 136 -12.70 -3.83 -24.09
N THR A 137 -13.39 -2.82 -23.55
CA THR A 137 -14.77 -2.94 -23.05
C THR A 137 -15.83 -3.02 -24.16
N GLN A 138 -15.50 -2.58 -25.39
CA GLN A 138 -16.44 -2.55 -26.53
C GLN A 138 -16.38 -3.80 -27.44
N ALA A 139 -15.42 -4.69 -27.22
CA ALA A 139 -15.21 -5.93 -27.99
C ALA A 139 -15.80 -7.15 -27.26
#